data_AF-A0A803T292-F1
#
_entry.id   AF-A0A803T292-F1
#
_cell.length_a   1.000
_cell.length_b   1.000
_cell.length_c   1.000
_cell.angle_alpha   90.00
_cell.angle_beta   90.00
_cell.angle_gamma   90.00
#
_symmetry.space_group_name_H-M   'P 1'
#
loop_
_entity.id
_entity.type
_entity.pdbx_description
1 polymer ?
#
loop_
_entity_poly.entity_id
_entity_poly.type
_entity_poly.pdbx_seq_one_letter_code
_entity_poly.pdbx_strand_id
1 'polypeptide(L)'
;MEATFGRKSPDPLPLSASGAARHLHWHHQHAAEATLHGDPEGPGRGGREAPLRRGQQQQEGGRATPLGGGFFGGWFGPPPAMPLLDAPTCLPLAQVNLAENGITQLASDYAENELELFKKTMDLILSSENGFASSTAILNLADQVKPKKMKKVEAEQLLQSLVQSKWLQEKEGEYTLSIRSILELEQYIFRHYPDMAHKCHFCHSLCIQSQICEDCGTAVHLHCLARYFRTQAEPRCPHCKQFWPHRVPAQS
;
A
#
# COMPACT_ATOMS: atom_id res chain seq x y z
N MET A 1 20.23 46.81 39.58
CA MET A 1 21.10 45.80 38.93
C MET A 1 20.18 44.69 38.44
N GLU A 2 19.67 44.83 37.22
CA GLU A 2 18.79 43.83 36.60
C GLU A 2 19.63 42.83 35.79
N ALA A 3 19.37 41.54 35.98
CA ALA A 3 20.00 40.46 35.23
C ALA A 3 19.05 39.98 34.13
N THR A 4 19.39 40.29 32.87
CA THR A 4 18.71 39.75 31.68
C THR A 4 19.15 38.32 31.41
N PHE A 5 18.23 37.36 31.52
CA PHE A 5 18.42 35.96 31.11
C PHE A 5 18.12 35.83 29.61
N GLY A 6 19.16 35.82 28.77
CA GLY A 6 19.03 35.56 27.34
C GLY A 6 18.89 34.06 27.07
N ARG A 7 17.74 33.61 26.56
CA ARG A 7 17.59 32.26 25.98
C ARG A 7 18.31 32.25 24.63
N LYS A 8 19.37 31.46 24.50
CA LYS A 8 19.96 31.13 23.19
C LYS A 8 18.97 30.27 22.41
N SER A 9 18.59 30.71 21.22
CA SER A 9 17.92 29.89 20.21
C SER A 9 18.85 28.75 19.77
N PRO A 10 18.37 27.52 19.60
CA PRO A 10 19.18 26.44 19.05
C PRO A 10 19.46 26.70 17.55
N ASP A 11 20.69 26.41 17.13
CA ASP A 11 21.13 26.54 15.75
C ASP A 11 20.30 25.63 14.81
N PRO A 12 19.97 26.09 13.59
CA PRO A 12 19.33 25.23 12.60
C PRO A 12 20.28 24.12 12.14
N LEU A 13 19.79 22.88 12.14
CA LEU A 13 20.55 21.70 11.69
C LEU A 13 20.84 21.75 10.18
N PRO A 14 21.99 21.22 9.72
CA PRO A 14 22.36 21.21 8.30
C PRO A 14 21.46 20.28 7.48
N LEU A 15 21.07 20.74 6.29
CA LEU A 15 20.15 20.09 5.32
C LEU A 15 20.70 18.81 4.66
N SER A 16 21.77 18.19 5.16
CA SER A 16 22.46 17.07 4.51
C SER A 16 22.37 15.74 5.28
N ALA A 17 21.45 15.60 6.22
CA ALA A 17 21.25 14.32 6.91
C ALA A 17 20.44 13.36 6.00
N SER A 18 21.04 12.21 5.66
CA SER A 18 20.41 11.11 4.91
C SER A 18 19.04 10.73 5.50
N GLY A 19 18.10 10.28 4.66
CA GLY A 19 16.71 9.97 5.05
C GLY A 19 16.58 9.05 6.27
N ALA A 20 17.54 8.15 6.50
CA ALA A 20 17.59 7.29 7.68
C ALA A 20 17.75 8.07 9.01
N ALA A 21 18.46 9.19 9.02
CA ALA A 21 18.64 10.02 10.21
C ALA A 21 17.39 10.82 10.58
N ARG A 22 16.54 11.13 9.60
CA ARG A 22 15.25 11.81 9.81
C ARG A 22 14.19 10.84 10.35
N HIS A 23 14.24 9.58 9.93
CA HIS A 23 13.39 8.49 10.40
C HIS A 23 13.55 8.24 11.92
N LEU A 24 14.79 8.23 12.42
CA LEU A 24 15.06 8.06 13.87
C LEU A 24 14.57 9.23 14.71
N HIS A 25 14.58 10.46 14.19
CA HIS A 25 14.10 11.65 14.91
C HIS A 25 12.59 11.63 15.14
N TRP A 26 11.81 11.15 14.16
CA TRP A 26 10.36 10.98 14.30
C TRP A 26 10.00 9.91 15.35
N HIS A 27 10.68 8.75 15.32
CA HIS A 27 10.52 7.74 16.36
C HIS A 27 10.91 8.26 17.75
N HIS A 28 11.95 9.10 17.85
CA HIS A 28 12.38 9.69 19.14
C HIS A 28 11.38 10.72 19.71
N GLN A 29 10.72 11.52 18.88
CA GLN A 29 9.70 12.47 19.35
C GLN A 29 8.44 11.76 19.86
N HIS A 30 8.12 10.56 19.37
CA HIS A 30 6.97 9.77 19.81
C HIS A 30 7.31 8.67 20.85
N ALA A 31 8.58 8.33 21.06
CA ALA A 31 9.01 7.38 22.09
C ALA A 31 9.12 8.01 23.50
N ALA A 32 9.24 9.33 23.61
CA ALA A 32 9.52 10.01 24.88
C ALA A 32 8.33 10.07 25.87
N GLU A 33 7.14 9.56 25.52
CA GLU A 33 5.95 9.55 26.40
C GLU A 33 5.63 8.17 27.03
N ALA A 34 6.45 7.13 26.81
CA ALA A 34 6.05 5.74 27.11
C ALA A 34 6.96 4.98 28.10
N THR A 35 7.62 5.63 29.06
CA THR A 35 8.46 4.90 30.04
C THR A 35 8.19 5.34 31.48
N LEU A 36 7.04 4.94 32.03
CA LEU A 36 6.89 4.65 33.47
C LEU A 36 5.87 3.51 33.67
N HIS A 37 6.36 2.42 34.29
CA HIS A 37 5.67 1.29 34.93
C HIS A 37 5.48 -0.04 34.15
N GLY A 38 6.05 -1.12 34.72
CA GLY A 38 5.49 -2.48 34.69
C GLY A 38 6.50 -3.62 34.55
N ASP A 39 6.80 -4.32 35.65
CA ASP A 39 7.60 -5.56 35.78
C ASP A 39 7.06 -6.79 35.01
N PRO A 40 7.90 -7.81 34.73
CA PRO A 40 7.51 -9.06 34.05
C PRO A 40 7.29 -10.27 34.99
N GLU A 41 6.24 -11.06 34.73
CA GLU A 41 6.10 -12.46 35.18
C GLU A 41 5.96 -13.41 33.98
N GLY A 42 6.69 -14.54 34.02
CA GLY A 42 6.47 -15.73 33.16
C GLY A 42 5.37 -16.65 33.73
N PRO A 43 5.24 -17.96 33.38
CA PRO A 43 6.17 -18.84 32.63
C PRO A 43 5.51 -19.83 31.59
N GLY A 44 6.36 -20.56 30.83
CA GLY A 44 6.30 -22.04 30.79
C GLY A 44 5.62 -22.86 29.66
N ARG A 45 6.45 -23.37 28.73
CA ARG A 45 6.58 -24.76 28.17
C ARG A 45 5.46 -25.52 27.42
N GLY A 46 5.87 -26.04 26.24
CA GLY A 46 5.67 -27.43 25.72
C GLY A 46 4.46 -27.64 24.79
N GLY A 47 4.48 -28.36 23.67
CA GLY A 47 5.46 -29.19 22.97
C GLY A 47 4.71 -30.26 22.12
N ARG A 48 5.30 -30.63 20.96
CA ARG A 48 5.15 -31.87 20.15
C ARG A 48 4.25 -31.87 18.89
N GLU A 49 4.80 -32.61 17.90
CA GLU A 49 4.50 -32.69 16.48
C GLU A 49 3.80 -34.02 16.06
N ALA A 50 3.36 -34.05 14.79
CA ALA A 50 3.28 -35.19 13.84
C ALA A 50 2.07 -36.17 13.91
N PRO A 51 1.77 -36.99 12.85
CA PRO A 51 1.96 -36.82 11.39
C PRO A 51 0.78 -37.27 10.48
N LEU A 52 0.97 -36.92 9.20
CA LEU A 52 0.45 -37.45 7.92
C LEU A 52 0.03 -38.95 7.83
N ARG A 53 -1.04 -39.25 7.08
CA ARG A 53 -1.18 -40.52 6.31
C ARG A 53 -1.91 -40.37 4.97
N ARG A 54 -1.33 -41.02 3.96
CA ARG A 54 -1.83 -41.29 2.59
C ARG A 54 -2.82 -42.47 2.56
N GLY A 55 -3.63 -42.51 1.51
CA GLY A 55 -4.15 -43.72 0.83
C GLY A 55 -4.81 -43.30 -0.50
N GLN A 56 -4.16 -43.51 -1.66
CA GLN A 56 -4.37 -44.60 -2.64
C GLN A 56 -5.82 -44.69 -3.16
N GLN A 57 -6.11 -44.23 -4.38
CA GLN A 57 -5.86 -44.83 -5.70
C GLN A 57 -6.83 -45.96 -6.05
N GLN A 58 -7.62 -45.75 -7.10
CA GLN A 58 -8.31 -46.82 -7.82
C GLN A 58 -8.22 -46.56 -9.33
N GLN A 59 -7.79 -47.62 -10.02
CA GLN A 59 -7.64 -47.75 -11.47
C GLN A 59 -8.94 -48.26 -12.11
N GLU A 60 -9.02 -48.15 -13.43
CA GLU A 60 -9.61 -49.07 -14.44
C GLU A 60 -10.18 -48.22 -15.60
N GLY A 61 -10.04 -48.49 -16.90
CA GLY A 61 -9.40 -49.56 -17.65
C GLY A 61 -9.86 -49.47 -19.13
N GLY A 62 -8.93 -49.66 -20.09
CA GLY A 62 -9.12 -50.20 -21.47
C GLY A 62 -10.09 -49.52 -22.47
N ARG A 63 -10.05 -49.73 -23.79
CA ARG A 63 -9.11 -50.34 -24.76
C ARG A 63 -9.61 -49.97 -26.17
N ALA A 64 -8.69 -49.78 -27.12
CA ALA A 64 -8.77 -50.00 -28.58
C ALA A 64 -9.71 -49.19 -29.53
N THR A 65 -9.03 -48.56 -30.50
CA THR A 65 -9.32 -48.22 -31.93
C THR A 65 -9.97 -49.36 -32.75
N PRO A 66 -10.60 -49.17 -33.95
CA PRO A 66 -9.96 -48.59 -35.15
C PRO A 66 -10.80 -47.90 -36.26
N LEU A 67 -10.05 -47.16 -37.10
CA LEU A 67 -10.12 -46.88 -38.56
C LEU A 67 -11.45 -46.96 -39.33
N GLY A 68 -11.73 -45.90 -40.10
CA GLY A 68 -12.62 -45.93 -41.28
C GLY A 68 -12.72 -44.57 -41.96
N GLY A 69 -12.20 -44.45 -43.19
CA GLY A 69 -12.29 -43.24 -44.02
C GLY A 69 -13.55 -43.18 -44.89
N GLY A 70 -13.76 -42.03 -45.55
CA GLY A 70 -14.67 -41.90 -46.69
C GLY A 70 -15.44 -40.58 -46.77
N PHE A 71 -14.97 -39.69 -47.64
CA PHE A 71 -15.72 -38.83 -48.58
C PHE A 71 -17.23 -38.61 -48.36
N PHE A 72 -17.68 -37.35 -48.36
CA PHE A 72 -18.54 -36.73 -49.41
C PHE A 72 -19.04 -35.33 -48.98
N GLY A 73 -19.11 -34.41 -49.95
CA GLY A 73 -20.17 -33.38 -50.00
C GLY A 73 -19.89 -32.05 -49.29
N GLY A 74 -19.45 -31.07 -50.07
CA GLY A 74 -19.51 -29.67 -49.67
C GLY A 74 -20.96 -29.20 -49.54
N TRP A 75 -21.31 -28.67 -48.37
CA TRP A 75 -22.52 -27.90 -48.14
C TRP A 75 -22.11 -26.50 -47.68
N PHE A 76 -22.32 -25.52 -48.56
CA PHE A 76 -22.27 -24.10 -48.22
C PHE A 76 -23.46 -23.79 -47.31
N GLY A 77 -23.22 -23.76 -46.00
CA GLY A 77 -24.15 -23.17 -45.04
C GLY A 77 -24.09 -21.63 -45.09
N PRO A 78 -25.18 -20.93 -44.71
CA PRO A 78 -25.18 -19.48 -44.60
C PRO A 78 -24.19 -19.01 -43.51
N PRO A 79 -23.63 -17.80 -43.61
CA PRO A 79 -22.62 -17.31 -42.68
C PRO A 79 -23.16 -17.27 -41.24
N PRO A 80 -22.34 -17.60 -40.23
CA PRO A 80 -22.73 -17.41 -38.84
C PRO A 80 -22.97 -15.93 -38.57
N ALA A 81 -24.05 -15.63 -37.84
CA ALA A 81 -24.30 -14.31 -37.31
C ALA A 81 -23.06 -13.84 -36.52
N MET A 82 -22.58 -12.63 -36.83
CA MET A 82 -21.52 -11.99 -36.06
C MET A 82 -21.90 -11.97 -34.58
N PRO A 83 -21.00 -12.35 -33.66
CA PRO A 83 -21.23 -12.10 -32.26
C PRO A 83 -21.29 -10.58 -32.07
N LEU A 84 -22.35 -10.14 -31.39
CA LEU A 84 -22.48 -8.79 -30.85
C LEU A 84 -21.14 -8.40 -30.22
N LEU A 85 -20.57 -7.26 -30.61
CA LEU A 85 -19.44 -6.68 -29.89
C LEU A 85 -19.83 -6.59 -28.42
N ASP A 86 -19.04 -7.27 -27.58
CA ASP A 86 -19.09 -7.11 -26.15
C ASP A 86 -19.04 -5.62 -25.80
N ALA A 87 -19.99 -5.22 -24.95
CA ALA A 87 -20.08 -3.88 -24.41
C ALA A 87 -18.71 -3.43 -23.89
N PRO A 88 -18.34 -2.14 -24.04
CA PRO A 88 -17.11 -1.64 -23.47
C PRO A 88 -17.15 -1.94 -21.98
N THR A 89 -16.09 -2.61 -21.51
CA THR A 89 -15.83 -2.84 -20.10
C THR A 89 -16.19 -1.57 -19.33
N CYS A 90 -17.10 -1.71 -18.38
CA CYS A 90 -17.48 -0.65 -17.47
C CYS A 90 -16.21 -0.18 -16.75
N LEU A 91 -15.54 0.84 -17.30
CA LEU A 91 -14.53 1.58 -16.59
C LEU A 91 -15.22 2.09 -15.33
N PRO A 92 -14.74 1.74 -14.12
CA PRO A 92 -15.35 2.25 -12.91
C PRO A 92 -15.19 3.77 -12.92
N LEU A 93 -16.30 4.46 -13.18
CA LEU A 93 -16.41 5.89 -13.00
C LEU A 93 -16.47 6.13 -11.49
N ALA A 94 -15.33 6.46 -10.91
CA ALA A 94 -15.29 7.00 -9.56
C ALA A 94 -15.76 8.45 -9.64
N GLN A 95 -16.86 8.78 -8.96
CA GLN A 95 -17.27 10.16 -8.76
C GLN A 95 -16.25 10.81 -7.83
N VAL A 96 -15.32 11.56 -8.43
CA VAL A 96 -14.32 12.33 -7.68
C VAL A 96 -14.89 13.71 -7.39
N ASN A 97 -15.02 14.06 -6.10
CA ASN A 97 -15.40 15.40 -5.70
C ASN A 97 -14.11 16.24 -5.56
N LEU A 98 -13.96 17.28 -6.38
CA LEU A 98 -12.74 18.10 -6.47
C LEU A 98 -12.56 19.09 -5.30
N ALA A 99 -13.55 19.21 -4.42
CA ALA A 99 -13.44 19.95 -3.18
C ALA A 99 -12.76 19.10 -2.10
N GLU A 100 -12.28 19.70 -0.99
CA GLU A 100 -11.74 19.02 0.21
C GLU A 100 -12.79 18.10 0.93
N ASN A 101 -13.81 17.64 0.19
CA ASN A 101 -14.94 16.88 0.67
C ASN A 101 -14.56 15.47 1.14
N GLY A 102 -13.47 14.89 0.63
CA GLY A 102 -13.04 13.55 1.01
C GLY A 102 -12.67 13.43 2.49
N ILE A 103 -11.96 14.43 3.02
CA ILE A 103 -11.63 14.51 4.45
C ILE A 103 -12.91 14.71 5.26
N THR A 104 -13.82 15.58 4.80
CA THR A 104 -15.07 15.84 5.52
C THR A 104 -16.00 14.65 5.53
N GLN A 105 -16.02 13.86 4.45
CA GLN A 105 -16.82 12.65 4.35
C GLN A 105 -16.25 11.55 5.25
N LEU A 106 -14.92 11.35 5.22
CA LEU A 106 -14.29 10.42 6.15
C LEU A 106 -14.59 10.84 7.60
N ALA A 107 -14.48 12.14 7.91
CA ALA A 107 -14.75 12.67 9.25
C ALA A 107 -16.22 12.54 9.69
N SER A 108 -17.18 12.48 8.76
CA SER A 108 -18.59 12.26 9.08
C SER A 108 -18.95 10.78 9.23
N ASP A 109 -18.26 9.90 8.51
CA ASP A 109 -18.61 8.48 8.42
C ASP A 109 -17.97 7.63 9.53
N TYR A 110 -16.94 8.15 10.20
CA TYR A 110 -16.14 7.44 11.21
C TYR A 110 -16.00 8.23 12.51
N ALA A 111 -15.94 7.51 13.63
CA ALA A 111 -15.68 8.10 14.93
C ALA A 111 -14.22 8.60 15.06
N GLU A 112 -13.97 9.51 16.00
CA GLU A 112 -12.66 10.17 16.16
C GLU A 112 -11.51 9.17 16.40
N ASN A 113 -11.74 8.13 17.20
CA ASN A 113 -10.78 7.07 17.45
C ASN A 113 -10.54 6.18 16.22
N GLU A 114 -11.57 5.97 15.38
CA GLU A 114 -11.44 5.23 14.12
C GLU A 114 -10.60 6.03 13.11
N LEU A 115 -10.84 7.33 13.02
CA LEU A 115 -10.05 8.26 12.21
C LEU A 115 -8.60 8.31 12.65
N GLU A 116 -8.34 8.27 13.96
CA GLU A 116 -6.97 8.23 14.47
C GLU A 116 -6.26 6.93 14.08
N LEU A 117 -6.92 5.77 14.17
CA LEU A 117 -6.33 4.52 13.68
C LEU A 117 -6.06 4.58 12.17
N PHE A 118 -6.95 5.18 11.39
CA PHE A 118 -6.74 5.37 9.96
C PHE A 118 -5.53 6.27 9.67
N LYS A 119 -5.35 7.37 10.42
CA LYS A 119 -4.15 8.22 10.32
C LYS A 119 -2.87 7.45 10.65
N LYS A 120 -2.85 6.71 11.76
CA LYS A 120 -1.73 5.84 12.11
C LYS A 120 -1.44 4.78 11.04
N THR A 121 -2.48 4.28 10.37
CA THR A 121 -2.33 3.37 9.23
C THR A 121 -1.70 4.07 8.02
N MET A 122 -2.09 5.31 7.73
CA MET A 122 -1.43 6.13 6.70
C MET A 122 0.04 6.37 7.02
N ASP A 123 0.38 6.63 8.29
CA ASP A 123 1.78 6.81 8.72
C ASP A 123 2.62 5.57 8.39
N LEU A 124 2.10 4.36 8.65
CA LEU A 124 2.77 3.10 8.31
C LEU A 124 2.89 2.91 6.79
N ILE A 125 1.85 3.22 6.02
CA ILE A 125 1.84 3.04 4.55
C ILE A 125 2.79 4.02 3.87
N LEU A 126 2.80 5.29 4.29
CA LEU A 126 3.63 6.34 3.68
C LEU A 126 5.10 6.23 4.05
N SER A 127 5.40 5.60 5.19
CA SER A 127 6.79 5.36 5.63
C SER A 127 7.36 4.04 5.12
N SER A 128 6.54 3.14 4.56
CA SER A 128 7.03 1.85 4.07
C SER A 128 7.57 1.93 2.64
N GLU A 129 8.60 1.15 2.36
CA GLU A 129 9.24 1.14 1.04
C GLU A 129 8.35 0.55 -0.06
N ASN A 130 7.48 -0.40 0.30
CA ASN A 130 6.58 -1.08 -0.62
C ASN A 130 5.18 -0.43 -0.70
N GLY A 131 4.92 0.61 0.11
CA GLY A 131 3.61 1.26 0.19
C GLY A 131 2.52 0.39 0.80
N PHE A 132 2.88 -0.59 1.65
CA PHE A 132 1.96 -1.43 2.40
C PHE A 132 2.24 -1.37 3.91
N ALA A 133 1.22 -1.66 4.71
CA ALA A 133 1.32 -1.85 6.15
C ALA A 133 0.68 -3.18 6.55
N SER A 134 1.38 -4.00 7.33
CA SER A 134 0.84 -5.29 7.77
C SER A 134 -0.30 -5.11 8.79
N SER A 135 -1.28 -6.01 8.74
CA SER A 135 -2.37 -6.11 9.72
C SER A 135 -1.82 -6.07 11.16
N THR A 136 -0.79 -6.86 11.44
CA THR A 136 -0.20 -6.95 12.78
C THR A 136 0.43 -5.63 13.23
N ALA A 137 1.10 -4.90 12.33
CA ALA A 137 1.66 -3.58 12.65
C ALA A 137 0.55 -2.59 13.02
N ILE A 138 -0.55 -2.57 12.24
CA ILE A 138 -1.68 -1.68 12.50
C ILE A 138 -2.38 -2.03 13.82
N LEU A 139 -2.66 -3.32 14.07
CA LEU A 139 -3.37 -3.76 15.28
C LEU A 139 -2.58 -3.53 16.57
N ASN A 140 -1.25 -3.46 16.49
CA ASN A 140 -0.40 -3.11 17.62
C ASN A 140 -0.44 -1.60 17.96
N LEU A 141 -1.10 -0.77 17.14
CA LEU A 141 -1.32 0.64 17.42
C LEU A 141 -2.70 0.91 18.04
N ALA A 142 -3.60 -0.09 18.07
CA ALA A 142 -5.00 0.08 18.51
C ALA A 142 -5.14 0.54 19.97
N ASP A 143 -4.20 0.15 20.83
CA ASP A 143 -4.14 0.54 22.25
C ASP A 143 -3.53 1.93 22.48
N GLN A 144 -2.91 2.51 21.45
CA GLN A 144 -2.33 3.85 21.43
C GLN A 144 -3.26 4.90 20.81
N VAL A 145 -4.40 4.47 20.26
CA VAL A 145 -5.43 5.34 19.70
C VAL A 145 -6.09 6.16 20.80
N LYS A 146 -6.16 7.48 20.59
CA LYS A 146 -6.92 8.44 21.39
C LYS A 146 -8.21 8.83 20.64
N PRO A 147 -9.18 9.50 21.29
CA PRO A 147 -9.33 9.65 22.75
C PRO A 147 -9.67 8.34 23.47
N LYS A 148 -10.13 7.31 22.73
CA LYS A 148 -10.55 6.02 23.29
C LYS A 148 -9.76 4.89 22.64
N LYS A 149 -9.07 4.11 23.48
CA LYS A 149 -8.37 2.89 23.07
C LYS A 149 -9.34 1.92 22.40
N MET A 150 -8.86 1.23 21.38
CA MET A 150 -9.63 0.27 20.60
C MET A 150 -9.15 -1.15 20.88
N LYS A 151 -10.08 -2.12 20.97
CA LYS A 151 -9.70 -3.54 21.04
C LYS A 151 -9.19 -4.01 19.68
N LYS A 152 -8.30 -5.00 19.67
CA LYS A 152 -7.79 -5.58 18.40
C LYS A 152 -8.92 -6.06 17.47
N VAL A 153 -9.95 -6.70 18.02
CA VAL A 153 -11.13 -7.14 17.25
C VAL A 153 -11.90 -5.96 16.64
N GLU A 154 -12.03 -4.84 17.37
CA GLU A 154 -12.69 -3.62 16.86
C GLU A 154 -11.84 -2.99 15.74
N ALA A 155 -10.52 -2.98 15.89
CA ALA A 155 -9.58 -2.50 14.88
C ALA A 155 -9.60 -3.34 13.60
N GLU A 156 -9.67 -4.67 13.72
CA GLU A 156 -9.85 -5.57 12.56
C GLU A 156 -11.14 -5.28 11.82
N GLN A 157 -12.26 -5.09 12.54
CA GLN A 157 -13.55 -4.74 11.95
C GLN A 157 -13.50 -3.39 11.23
N LEU A 158 -12.83 -2.40 11.82
CA LEU A 158 -12.63 -1.10 11.19
C LEU A 158 -11.81 -1.21 9.89
N LEU A 159 -10.73 -2.00 9.89
CA LEU A 159 -9.93 -2.22 8.67
C LEU A 159 -10.78 -2.83 7.55
N GLN A 160 -11.64 -3.81 7.87
CA GLN A 160 -12.57 -4.37 6.89
C GLN A 160 -13.61 -3.34 6.40
N SER A 161 -14.13 -2.50 7.30
CA SER A 161 -15.02 -1.39 6.93
C SER A 161 -14.34 -0.38 5.99
N LEU A 162 -13.08 -0.04 6.25
CA LEU A 162 -12.27 0.85 5.40
C LEU A 162 -11.99 0.24 4.03
N VAL A 163 -11.83 -1.09 3.94
CA VAL A 163 -11.72 -1.78 2.65
C VAL A 163 -13.04 -1.77 1.88
N GLN A 164 -14.15 -2.04 2.57
CA GLN A 164 -15.48 -2.07 1.97
C GLN A 164 -15.91 -0.71 1.41
N SER A 165 -15.62 0.36 2.14
CA SER A 165 -15.84 1.77 1.76
C SER A 165 -14.80 2.31 0.78
N LYS A 166 -13.83 1.48 0.38
CA LYS A 166 -12.77 1.81 -0.57
C LYS A 166 -11.83 2.90 -0.06
N TRP A 167 -11.58 3.03 1.23
CA TRP A 167 -10.45 3.84 1.73
C TRP A 167 -9.13 3.04 1.72
N LEU A 168 -9.20 1.75 2.03
CA LEU A 168 -8.04 0.86 1.97
C LEU A 168 -8.24 -0.23 0.92
N GLN A 169 -7.12 -0.84 0.51
CA GLN A 169 -7.09 -2.10 -0.21
C GLN A 169 -6.28 -3.09 0.62
N GLU A 170 -6.80 -4.30 0.77
CA GLU A 170 -6.12 -5.41 1.45
C GLU A 170 -5.55 -6.38 0.41
N LYS A 171 -4.36 -6.89 0.70
CA LYS A 171 -3.70 -7.95 -0.06
C LYS A 171 -2.83 -8.77 0.89
N GLU A 172 -3.16 -10.06 1.06
CA GLU A 172 -2.35 -11.03 1.80
C GLU A 172 -2.05 -10.62 3.25
N GLY A 173 -3.01 -9.97 3.92
CA GLY A 173 -2.88 -9.48 5.29
C GLY A 173 -2.15 -8.15 5.42
N GLU A 174 -1.82 -7.50 4.31
CA GLU A 174 -1.28 -6.14 4.26
C GLU A 174 -2.28 -5.16 3.63
N TYR A 175 -2.18 -3.89 4.01
CA TYR A 175 -3.07 -2.83 3.60
C TYR A 175 -2.31 -1.71 2.88
N THR A 176 -2.91 -1.15 1.84
CA THR A 176 -2.43 0.05 1.15
C THR A 176 -3.59 1.03 0.92
N LEU A 177 -3.27 2.27 0.53
CA LEU A 177 -4.29 3.24 0.14
C LEU A 177 -4.94 2.84 -1.18
N SER A 178 -6.26 2.90 -1.22
CA SER A 178 -7.01 2.69 -2.45
C SER A 178 -6.83 3.86 -3.43
N ILE A 179 -7.27 3.67 -4.68
CA ILE A 179 -7.37 4.75 -5.67
C ILE A 179 -8.27 5.89 -5.18
N ARG A 180 -9.39 5.58 -4.49
CA ARG A 180 -10.29 6.59 -3.93
C ARG A 180 -9.56 7.46 -2.91
N SER A 181 -8.82 6.85 -1.98
CA SER A 181 -8.01 7.58 -0.99
C SER A 181 -6.97 8.47 -1.63
N ILE A 182 -6.28 7.98 -2.66
CA ILE A 182 -5.30 8.78 -3.39
C ILE A 182 -5.98 10.01 -4.00
N LEU A 183 -7.11 9.84 -4.70
CA LEU A 183 -7.79 10.95 -5.38
C LEU A 183 -8.40 11.96 -4.40
N GLU A 184 -8.99 11.48 -3.31
CA GLU A 184 -9.73 12.32 -2.36
C GLU A 184 -8.84 12.95 -1.27
N LEU A 185 -7.74 12.28 -0.90
CA LEU A 185 -6.87 12.72 0.20
C LEU A 185 -5.51 13.24 -0.27
N GLU A 186 -5.21 13.29 -1.57
CA GLU A 186 -3.91 13.76 -2.08
C GLU A 186 -3.47 15.10 -1.46
N GLN A 187 -4.35 16.10 -1.48
CA GLN A 187 -4.03 17.43 -0.95
C GLN A 187 -3.80 17.40 0.57
N TYR A 188 -4.62 16.61 1.30
CA TYR A 188 -4.44 16.39 2.72
C TYR A 188 -3.07 15.75 3.00
N ILE A 189 -2.73 14.70 2.26
CA ILE A 189 -1.51 13.96 2.46
C ILE A 189 -0.29 14.85 2.22
N PHE A 190 -0.27 15.67 1.16
CA PHE A 190 0.82 16.62 0.93
C PHE A 190 0.92 17.71 2.01
N ARG A 191 -0.20 18.14 2.59
CA ARG A 191 -0.21 19.17 3.64
C ARG A 191 0.29 18.62 4.97
N HIS A 192 -0.06 17.38 5.32
CA HIS A 192 0.18 16.81 6.64
C HIS A 192 1.40 15.86 6.70
N TYR A 193 1.86 15.36 5.55
CA TYR A 193 3.00 14.45 5.44
C TYR A 193 4.05 14.93 4.43
N PRO A 194 4.53 16.19 4.51
CA PRO A 194 5.41 16.77 3.50
C PRO A 194 6.76 16.03 3.34
N ASP A 195 7.18 15.31 4.37
CA ASP A 195 8.44 14.58 4.39
C ASP A 195 8.36 13.14 3.86
N MET A 196 7.14 12.60 3.74
CA MET A 196 6.88 11.22 3.28
C MET A 196 6.10 11.18 1.96
N ALA A 197 5.35 12.24 1.65
CA ALA A 197 4.55 12.32 0.43
C ALA A 197 5.38 12.83 -0.75
N HIS A 198 5.40 12.06 -1.84
CA HIS A 198 6.10 12.43 -3.07
C HIS A 198 5.15 12.50 -4.26
N LYS A 199 5.45 13.39 -5.23
CA LYS A 199 4.77 13.41 -6.53
C LYS A 199 5.55 12.62 -7.55
N CYS A 200 4.84 11.80 -8.33
CA CYS A 200 5.44 11.09 -9.45
C CYS A 200 5.89 12.07 -10.53
N HIS A 201 7.12 11.89 -11.03
CA HIS A 201 7.68 12.70 -12.12
C HIS A 201 6.84 12.71 -13.41
N PHE A 202 6.09 11.64 -13.70
CA PHE A 202 5.40 11.50 -14.98
C PHE A 202 3.92 11.86 -14.92
N CYS A 203 3.18 11.39 -13.91
CA CYS A 203 1.74 11.65 -13.80
C CYS A 203 1.40 12.78 -12.82
N HIS A 204 2.39 13.25 -12.05
CA HIS A 204 2.26 14.33 -11.06
C HIS A 204 1.29 14.04 -9.90
N SER A 205 0.84 12.80 -9.76
CA SER A 205 0.01 12.33 -8.64
C SER A 205 0.85 11.78 -7.49
N LEU A 206 0.25 11.69 -6.30
CA LEU A 206 0.81 11.12 -5.09
C LEU A 206 1.38 9.70 -5.30
N CYS A 207 2.62 9.51 -4.86
CA CYS A 207 3.31 8.22 -4.83
C CYS A 207 3.06 7.50 -3.50
N ILE A 208 2.42 6.34 -3.58
CA ILE A 208 2.38 5.35 -2.49
C ILE A 208 3.43 4.26 -2.77
N GLN A 209 3.32 3.61 -3.93
CA GLN A 209 4.29 2.62 -4.40
C GLN A 209 5.23 3.25 -5.42
N SER A 210 6.43 3.62 -4.99
CA SER A 210 7.37 4.34 -5.84
C SER A 210 8.81 3.97 -5.57
N GLN A 211 9.68 4.29 -6.53
CA GLN A 211 11.12 4.34 -6.29
C GLN A 211 11.56 5.80 -6.40
N ILE A 212 12.54 6.15 -5.57
CA ILE A 212 13.09 7.51 -5.48
C ILE A 212 14.53 7.45 -5.99
N CYS A 213 14.88 8.39 -6.86
CA CYS A 213 16.25 8.57 -7.31
C CYS A 213 17.15 9.00 -6.14
N GLU A 214 18.25 8.27 -5.91
CA GLU A 214 19.19 8.55 -4.83
C GLU A 214 19.96 9.88 -5.04
N ASP A 215 20.18 10.28 -6.30
CA ASP A 215 20.95 11.49 -6.61
C ASP A 215 20.15 12.79 -6.51
N CYS A 216 18.86 12.76 -6.86
CA CYS A 216 18.05 13.99 -6.99
C CYS A 216 16.69 13.94 -6.29
N GLY A 217 16.35 12.84 -5.63
CA GLY A 217 15.08 12.70 -4.89
C GLY A 217 13.84 12.63 -5.76
N THR A 218 13.96 12.51 -7.09
CA THR A 218 12.81 12.37 -7.98
C THR A 218 12.11 11.03 -7.72
N ALA A 219 10.84 11.08 -7.32
CA ALA A 219 10.00 9.91 -7.11
C ALA A 219 9.23 9.53 -8.38
N VAL A 220 9.08 8.23 -8.62
CA VAL A 220 8.33 7.70 -9.75
C VAL A 220 7.56 6.45 -9.33
N HIS A 221 6.27 6.37 -9.68
CA HIS A 221 5.47 5.16 -9.45
C HIS A 221 6.09 3.93 -10.10
N LEU A 222 5.92 2.77 -9.49
CA LEU A 222 6.39 1.49 -10.04
C LEU A 222 5.84 1.22 -11.46
N HIS A 223 4.55 1.48 -11.70
CA HIS A 223 3.95 1.30 -13.03
C HIS A 223 4.47 2.31 -14.07
N CYS A 224 4.76 3.55 -13.64
CA CYS A 224 5.35 4.58 -14.50
C CYS A 224 6.78 4.20 -14.90
N LEU A 225 7.58 3.68 -13.95
CA LEU A 225 8.92 3.18 -14.21
C LEU A 225 8.91 1.99 -15.17
N ALA A 226 8.05 1.00 -14.94
CA ALA A 226 7.91 -0.16 -15.80
C ALA A 226 7.55 0.23 -17.25
N ARG A 227 6.76 1.30 -17.43
CA ARG A 227 6.46 1.86 -18.75
C ARG A 227 7.66 2.60 -19.34
N TYR A 228 8.34 3.43 -18.56
CA TYR A 228 9.43 4.28 -19.03
C TYR A 228 10.70 3.47 -19.40
N PHE A 229 11.06 2.48 -18.59
CA PHE A 229 12.25 1.65 -18.81
C PHE A 229 12.03 0.42 -19.69
N ARG A 230 10.81 0.21 -20.21
CA ARG A 230 10.44 -0.96 -21.01
C ARG A 230 11.43 -1.29 -22.13
N THR A 231 11.97 -0.28 -22.79
CA THR A 231 12.85 -0.43 -23.96
C THR A 231 14.29 0.03 -23.69
N GLN A 232 14.64 0.33 -22.44
CA GLN A 232 15.96 0.86 -22.09
C GLN A 232 16.85 -0.24 -21.53
N ALA A 233 17.96 -0.52 -22.22
CA ALA A 233 18.99 -1.45 -21.73
C ALA A 233 19.75 -0.89 -20.51
N GLU A 234 19.84 0.44 -20.40
CA GLU A 234 20.49 1.13 -19.29
C GLU A 234 19.52 2.15 -18.67
N PRO A 235 18.80 1.76 -17.61
CA PRO A 235 17.86 2.64 -16.92
C PRO A 235 18.54 3.90 -16.37
N ARG A 236 18.02 5.08 -16.74
CA ARG A 236 18.49 6.39 -16.24
C ARG A 236 17.36 7.22 -15.68
N CYS A 237 17.64 7.95 -14.59
CA CYS A 237 16.69 8.86 -13.96
C CYS A 237 16.10 9.84 -14.99
N PRO A 238 14.76 9.99 -15.06
CA PRO A 238 14.14 10.89 -16.03
C PRO A 238 14.48 12.37 -15.78
N HIS A 239 14.82 12.73 -14.54
CA HIS A 239 15.19 14.09 -14.16
C HIS A 239 16.70 14.38 -14.33
N CYS A 240 17.57 13.75 -13.52
CA CYS A 240 19.01 14.05 -13.49
C CYS A 240 19.87 13.23 -14.47
N LYS A 241 19.27 12.26 -15.19
CA LYS A 241 19.95 11.36 -16.15
C LYS A 241 21.02 10.43 -15.56
N GLN A 242 21.21 10.42 -14.24
CA GLN A 242 22.07 9.46 -13.56
C GLN A 242 21.54 8.02 -13.69
N PHE A 243 22.40 7.05 -13.50
CA PHE A 243 22.04 5.62 -13.54
C PHE A 243 20.97 5.32 -12.50
N TRP A 244 19.96 4.52 -12.87
CA TRP A 244 18.91 4.12 -11.94
C TRP A 244 19.30 2.80 -11.25
N PRO A 245 19.66 2.81 -9.97
CA PRO A 245 20.24 1.64 -9.30
C PRO A 245 19.20 0.56 -8.97
N HIS A 246 17.92 0.94 -8.90
CA HIS A 246 16.85 0.04 -8.47
C HIS A 246 16.43 -0.94 -9.57
N ARG A 247 16.09 -2.17 -9.18
CA ARG A 247 15.48 -3.13 -10.11
C ARG A 247 14.16 -2.54 -10.65
N VAL A 248 14.06 -2.45 -11.98
CA VAL A 248 12.82 -2.03 -12.64
C VAL A 248 11.75 -3.11 -12.44
N PRO A 249 10.57 -2.77 -11.89
CA PRO A 249 9.48 -3.73 -11.73
C PRO A 249 9.03 -4.30 -13.08
N ALA A 250 8.78 -5.61 -13.14
CA ALA A 250 8.05 -6.19 -14.27
C ALA A 250 6.60 -5.68 -14.24
N GLN A 251 5.99 -5.52 -15.43
CA GLN A 251 4.56 -5.15 -15.49
C GLN A 251 3.72 -6.28 -14.89
N SER A 252 2.96 -5.97 -13.84
CA SER A 252 1.89 -6.81 -13.30
C SER A 252 0.58 -6.51 -14.00
#